data_AF-A0A174TJ00-F1
#
_entry.id   AF-A0A174TJ00-F1
#
_cell.length_a   1.000
_cell.length_b   1.000
_cell.length_c   1.000
_cell.angle_alpha   90.00
_cell.angle_beta   90.00
_cell.angle_gamma   90.00
#
_symmetry.space_group_name_H-M   'P 1'
#
loop_
_entity.id
_entity.type
_entity.pdbx_description
1 polymer ?
#
loop_
_entity_poly.entity_id
_entity_poly.type
_entity_poly.pdbx_seq_one_letter_code
_entity_poly.pdbx_strand_id
1 'polypeptide(L)'
;MKTGYENVEVAKEFAMPYIMLRNPKPYDTTTLNYEWQVWGTQAFSIYTPGTDQVDVKQARYGIDAVIRFLAYHGLIHMKVNGDTVQGS
;
A
#
# COMPACT_ATOMS: atom_id res chain seq x y z
N MET A 1 -8.76 -4.30 -3.58
CA MET A 1 -9.87 -5.17 -4.04
C MET A 1 -10.73 -4.36 -4.99
N LYS A 2 -11.31 -4.96 -6.04
CA LYS A 2 -12.22 -4.28 -6.98
C LYS A 2 -13.63 -4.30 -6.40
N THR A 3 -13.91 -3.42 -5.47
CA THR A 3 -15.19 -3.32 -4.73
C THR A 3 -16.08 -2.19 -5.27
N GLY A 4 -15.58 -1.36 -6.18
CA GLY A 4 -16.18 -0.09 -6.60
C GLY A 4 -15.76 1.10 -5.73
N TYR A 5 -15.05 0.83 -4.62
CA TYR A 5 -14.51 1.82 -3.69
C TYR A 5 -12.98 1.83 -3.67
N GLU A 6 -12.33 1.10 -4.59
CA GLU A 6 -10.88 1.15 -4.71
C GLU A 6 -10.39 2.51 -5.17
N ASN A 7 -9.29 2.96 -4.56
CA ASN A 7 -8.58 4.15 -5.00
C ASN A 7 -7.20 3.75 -5.54
N VAL A 8 -7.14 3.50 -6.85
CA VAL A 8 -5.90 3.08 -7.53
C VAL A 8 -4.87 4.20 -7.53
N GLU A 9 -5.29 5.46 -7.63
CA GLU A 9 -4.38 6.60 -7.65
C GLU A 9 -3.66 6.73 -6.30
N VAL A 10 -4.39 6.65 -5.18
CA VAL A 10 -3.79 6.64 -3.84
C VAL A 10 -2.92 5.38 -3.63
N ALA A 11 -3.30 4.23 -4.21
CA ALA A 11 -2.46 3.03 -4.14
C ALA A 11 -1.08 3.20 -4.80
N LYS A 12 -0.92 4.10 -5.78
CA LYS A 12 0.39 4.37 -6.42
C LYS A 12 1.36 5.06 -5.46
N GLU A 13 0.88 5.75 -4.45
CA GLU A 13 1.71 6.49 -3.49
C GLU A 13 2.55 5.56 -2.59
N PHE A 14 2.14 4.29 -2.46
CA PHE A 14 2.95 3.23 -1.83
C PHE A 14 4.20 2.87 -2.66
N ALA A 15 4.27 3.28 -3.93
CA ALA A 15 5.40 3.03 -4.85
C ALA A 15 5.83 1.55 -4.92
N MET A 16 4.86 0.65 -4.88
CA MET A 16 5.05 -0.79 -5.05
C MET A 16 5.10 -1.14 -6.54
N PRO A 17 5.85 -2.18 -6.96
CA PRO A 17 6.06 -2.50 -8.38
C PRO A 17 4.76 -2.94 -9.09
N TYR A 18 3.79 -3.44 -8.34
CA TYR A 18 2.51 -3.91 -8.88
C TYR A 18 1.36 -3.53 -7.95
N ILE A 19 0.20 -3.21 -8.55
CA ILE A 19 -1.06 -3.01 -7.85
C ILE A 19 -2.00 -4.16 -8.24
N MET A 20 -2.48 -4.91 -7.24
CA MET A 20 -3.39 -6.04 -7.49
C MET A 20 -4.84 -5.61 -7.31
N LEU A 21 -5.60 -5.66 -8.41
CA LEU A 21 -7.06 -5.52 -8.40
C LEU A 21 -7.71 -6.89 -8.57
N ARG A 22 -8.33 -7.38 -7.51
CA ARG A 22 -9.05 -8.65 -7.50
C ARG A 22 -10.51 -8.41 -7.16
N ASN A 23 -11.42 -9.03 -7.92
CA ASN A 23 -12.84 -9.06 -7.57
C ASN A 23 -13.03 -9.82 -6.25
N PRO A 24 -13.75 -9.23 -5.27
CA PRO A 24 -14.07 -9.91 -4.03
C PRO A 24 -14.90 -11.17 -4.32
N LYS A 25 -14.54 -12.27 -3.69
CA LYS A 25 -15.32 -13.51 -3.67
C LYS A 25 -16.26 -13.51 -2.46
N PRO A 26 -17.27 -14.41 -2.41
CA PRO A 26 -18.23 -14.43 -1.31
C PRO A 26 -17.62 -14.59 0.09
N TYR A 27 -16.41 -15.15 0.21
CA TYR A 27 -15.67 -15.25 1.47
C TYR A 27 -14.81 -14.02 1.78
N ASP A 28 -14.59 -13.13 0.81
CA ASP A 28 -13.85 -11.88 1.01
C ASP A 28 -14.75 -10.83 1.71
N THR A 29 -16.07 -11.03 1.76
CA THR A 29 -17.03 -10.10 2.41
C THR A 29 -16.89 -10.03 3.92
N THR A 30 -16.29 -11.05 4.55
CA THR A 30 -16.03 -11.05 6.00
C THR A 30 -14.62 -10.57 6.34
N THR A 31 -13.85 -10.11 5.35
CA THR A 31 -12.50 -9.57 5.59
C THR A 31 -12.57 -8.14 6.09
N LEU A 32 -11.67 -7.79 7.01
CA LEU A 32 -11.58 -6.42 7.55
C LEU A 32 -11.37 -5.36 6.46
N ASN A 33 -10.60 -5.71 5.42
CA ASN A 33 -10.38 -4.82 4.28
C ASN A 33 -11.67 -4.55 3.49
N TYR A 34 -12.55 -5.54 3.34
CA TYR A 34 -13.84 -5.34 2.70
C TYR A 34 -14.77 -4.47 3.56
N GLU A 35 -14.91 -4.79 4.85
CA GLU A 35 -15.75 -4.05 5.78
C GLU A 35 -15.38 -2.56 5.86
N TRP A 36 -14.08 -2.24 6.00
CA TRP A 36 -13.61 -0.86 6.02
C TRP A 36 -13.89 -0.11 4.71
N GLN A 37 -13.72 -0.77 3.56
CA GLN A 37 -14.04 -0.17 2.27
C GLN A 37 -15.53 0.12 2.13
N VAL A 38 -16.41 -0.81 2.55
CA VAL A 38 -17.87 -0.61 2.51
C VAL A 38 -18.30 0.55 3.40
N TRP A 39 -17.60 0.79 4.52
CA TRP A 39 -17.89 1.90 5.44
C TRP A 39 -17.23 3.23 5.03
N GLY A 40 -16.70 3.32 3.81
CA GLY A 40 -16.15 4.56 3.24
C GLY A 40 -14.72 4.88 3.69
N THR A 41 -14.04 3.96 4.37
CA THR A 41 -12.62 4.10 4.72
C THR A 41 -11.75 3.55 3.60
N GLN A 42 -10.76 4.32 3.18
CA GLN A 42 -9.76 3.82 2.23
C GLN A 42 -8.85 2.79 2.91
N ALA A 43 -9.12 1.51 2.64
CA ALA A 43 -8.32 0.40 3.14
C ALA A 43 -7.49 -0.25 2.02
N PHE A 44 -6.24 -0.56 2.36
CA PHE A 44 -5.25 -1.17 1.47
C PHE A 44 -4.62 -2.38 2.15
N SER A 45 -4.25 -3.38 1.34
CA SER A 45 -3.51 -4.56 1.79
C SER A 45 -2.17 -4.60 1.04
N ILE A 46 -1.07 -4.65 1.79
CA ILE A 46 0.28 -4.71 1.24
C ILE A 46 0.76 -6.17 1.33
N TYR A 47 1.25 -6.69 0.22
CA TYR A 47 1.81 -8.04 0.14
C TYR A 47 3.31 -7.94 -0.17
N THR A 48 4.13 -8.49 0.72
CA THR A 48 5.57 -8.66 0.49
C THR A 48 5.89 -10.14 0.33
N PRO A 49 6.87 -10.52 -0.52
CA PRO A 49 7.32 -11.90 -0.60
C PRO A 49 7.85 -12.37 0.75
N GLY A 50 7.34 -13.50 1.24
CA GLY A 50 7.75 -14.11 2.50
C GLY A 50 6.88 -15.32 2.74
N THR A 51 7.45 -16.51 2.59
CA THR A 51 6.69 -17.76 2.70
C THR A 51 6.72 -18.28 4.14
N ASP A 52 7.91 -18.62 4.65
CA ASP A 52 8.08 -19.27 5.97
C ASP A 52 9.18 -18.67 6.85
N GLN A 53 10.03 -17.80 6.30
CA GLN A 53 11.12 -17.16 7.05
C GLN A 53 11.08 -15.65 6.87
N VAL A 54 11.46 -14.93 7.93
CA VAL A 54 11.59 -13.46 7.89
C VAL A 54 12.77 -13.11 6.99
N ASP A 55 12.48 -12.81 5.72
CA ASP A 55 13.43 -12.16 4.85
C ASP A 55 13.41 -10.66 5.15
N VAL A 56 14.36 -10.21 5.97
CA VAL A 56 14.51 -8.80 6.40
C VAL A 56 14.59 -7.86 5.20
N LYS A 57 15.21 -8.28 4.10
CA LYS A 57 15.31 -7.43 2.89
C LYS A 57 13.93 -7.25 2.26
N GLN A 58 13.13 -8.30 2.19
CA GLN A 58 11.78 -8.23 1.62
C GLN A 58 10.80 -7.48 2.53
N ALA A 59 10.90 -7.68 3.86
CA ALA A 59 10.13 -6.94 4.84
C ALA A 59 10.38 -5.43 4.74
N ARG A 60 11.61 -5.02 4.38
CA ARG A 60 11.96 -3.61 4.17
C ARG A 60 11.16 -2.96 3.05
N TYR A 61 10.78 -3.68 2.00
CA TYR A 61 9.91 -3.11 0.95
C TYR A 61 8.52 -2.74 1.48
N GLY A 62 7.95 -3.57 2.36
CA GLY A 62 6.66 -3.25 3.00
C GLY A 62 6.76 -2.03 3.91
N ILE A 63 7.85 -1.92 4.68
CA ILE A 63 8.14 -0.77 5.54
C ILE A 63 8.32 0.50 4.70
N ASP A 64 9.16 0.45 3.66
CA ASP A 64 9.42 1.58 2.78
C ASP A 64 8.14 2.06 2.07
N ALA A 65 7.25 1.13 1.68
CA ALA A 65 5.96 1.46 1.08
C ALA A 65 5.07 2.27 2.04
N VAL A 66 4.97 1.85 3.31
CA VAL A 66 4.21 2.58 4.33
C VAL A 66 4.83 3.94 4.62
N ILE A 67 6.16 4.02 4.74
CA ILE A 67 6.86 5.29 4.98
C ILE A 67 6.62 6.28 3.82
N ARG A 68 6.74 5.83 2.56
CA ARG A 68 6.48 6.67 1.38
C ARG A 68 5.05 7.20 1.38
N PHE A 69 4.07 6.33 1.64
CA PHE A 69 2.67 6.73 1.74
C PHE A 69 2.46 7.82 2.82
N LEU A 70 2.97 7.60 4.03
CA LEU A 70 2.86 8.59 5.11
C LEU A 70 3.56 9.92 4.77
N ALA A 71 4.70 9.86 4.09
CA ALA A 71 5.43 11.04 3.67
C ALA A 71 4.70 11.83 2.56
N TYR A 72 4.12 11.14 1.56
CA TYR A 72 3.30 11.76 0.51
C TYR A 72 2.08 12.49 1.09
N HIS A 73 1.46 11.93 2.12
CA HIS A 73 0.36 12.55 2.85
C HIS A 73 0.80 13.60 3.89
N GLY A 74 2.10 13.87 4.02
CA GLY A 74 2.63 14.86 4.97
C GLY A 74 2.46 14.50 6.45
N LEU A 75 2.17 13.23 6.75
CA LEU A 75 1.99 12.73 8.11
C LEU A 75 3.32 12.55 8.84
N ILE A 76 4.41 12.35 8.08
CA ILE A 76 5.77 12.29 8.58
C ILE A 76 6.70 13.10 7.69
N HIS A 77 7.78 13.62 8.27
CA HIS A 77 8.85 14.26 7.53
C HIS A 77 10.04 13.31 7.40
N MET A 78 10.32 12.88 6.17
CA MET A 78 11.49 12.07 5.86
C MET A 78 12.55 12.94 5.18
N LYS A 79 13.77 12.97 5.72
CA LYS A 79 14.93 13.44 4.96
C LYS A 79 15.39 12.31 4.05
N VAL A 80 15.09 12.43 2.76
CA VAL A 80 15.73 11.60 1.74
C VAL A 80 17.15 12.14 1.56
N ASN A 81 18.13 11.57 2.27
CA ASN A 81 19.52 11.78 1.94
C ASN A 81 19.84 10.94 0.69
N GLY A 82 19.72 11.55 -0.49
CA GLY A 82 20.10 10.93 -1.76
C GLY A 82 19.21 11.37 -2.91
N ASP A 83 19.79 12.23 -3.75
CA ASP A 83 19.35 12.65 -5.07
C ASP A 83 18.20 13.67 -5.13
N THR A 84 18.63 14.93 -5.09
CA THR A 84 17.98 16.08 -5.71
C THR A 84 17.66 15.75 -7.16
N VAL A 85 16.41 15.39 -7.45
CA VAL A 85 15.88 15.58 -8.80
C VAL A 85 15.42 17.04 -8.84
N GLN A 86 16.33 17.93 -9.26
CA GLN A 86 15.94 19.27 -9.66
C GLN A 86 15.00 19.12 -10.87
N GLY A 87 13.74 19.50 -10.67
CA GLY A 87 12.84 19.74 -11.78
C GLY A 87 13.41 20.89 -12.62
N SER A 88 13.81 20.56 -13.84
CA SER A 88 13.96 21.48 -14.97
C SER A 88 12.62 21.73 -15.64
#